data_AF-A0ABD6EZB6-F1
#
_entry.id   AF-A0ABD6EZB6-F1
#
_cell.length_a   1.000
_cell.length_b   1.000
_cell.length_c   1.000
_cell.angle_alpha   90.00
_cell.angle_beta   90.00
_cell.angle_gamma   90.00
#
_symmetry.space_group_name_H-M   'P 1'
#
loop_
_entity.id
_entity.type
_entity.pdbx_description
1 polymer ?
#
loop_
_entity_poly.entity_id
_entity_poly.type
_entity_poly.pdbx_seq_one_letter_code
_entity_poly.pdbx_strand_id
1 'polypeptide(L)'
;MLDNSRIYNGDNHIITETARKVFEVASKRLLEREQKLITLEKAINPLLDDNDLIGFSFILNEIIQECKNLPKSVAFHTKVDAKKVPLYYKKIERPMDLGTMEQNIKEHYYTNVASFRKDIEQVG
;
A
#
# COMPACT_ATOMS: atom_id res chain seq x y z
N MET A 1 -0.36 15.55 0.78
CA MET A 1 -0.47 14.31 -0.01
C MET A 1 0.59 14.31 -1.09
N LEU A 2 1.59 13.44 -0.93
CA LEU A 2 2.60 13.13 -1.93
C LEU A 2 2.28 11.74 -2.44
N ASP A 3 1.53 11.63 -3.53
CA ASP A 3 1.35 10.36 -4.23
C ASP A 3 2.17 10.36 -5.52
N ASN A 4 2.93 9.30 -5.77
CA ASN A 4 3.86 9.22 -6.91
C ASN A 4 3.12 9.36 -8.24
N SER A 5 1.89 8.86 -8.28
CA SER A 5 1.06 8.89 -9.49
C SER A 5 0.78 10.32 -9.92
N ARG A 6 0.41 11.19 -9.00
CA ARG A 6 0.17 12.62 -9.21
C ARG A 6 1.45 13.34 -9.57
N ILE A 7 2.56 13.05 -8.88
CA ILE A 7 3.86 13.67 -9.18
C ILE A 7 4.25 13.37 -10.63
N TYR A 8 4.15 12.10 -11.05
CA TYR A 8 4.57 11.70 -12.39
C TYR A 8 3.54 12.06 -13.47
N ASN A 9 2.28 11.66 -13.31
CA ASN A 9 1.23 11.72 -14.33
C ASN A 9 0.38 13.01 -14.30
N GLY A 10 0.32 13.71 -13.17
CA GLY A 10 -0.48 14.93 -12.99
C GLY A 10 -1.90 14.70 -12.46
N ASP A 11 -2.50 15.73 -11.88
CA ASP A 11 -3.73 15.65 -11.07
C ASP A 11 -4.97 15.13 -11.79
N ASN A 12 -5.09 15.37 -13.10
CA ASN A 12 -6.27 15.00 -13.89
C ASN A 12 -6.05 13.72 -14.72
N HIS A 13 -4.94 13.02 -14.51
CA HIS A 13 -4.62 11.84 -15.30
C HIS A 13 -5.39 10.61 -14.79
N ILE A 14 -5.89 9.77 -15.70
CA ILE A 14 -6.71 8.60 -15.35
C ILE A 14 -5.99 7.60 -14.43
N ILE A 15 -4.66 7.50 -14.56
CA ILE A 15 -3.83 6.68 -13.66
C ILE A 15 -3.87 7.27 -12.25
N THR A 16 -3.71 8.58 -12.10
CA THR A 16 -3.80 9.27 -10.81
C THR A 16 -5.18 9.11 -10.17
N GLU A 17 -6.26 9.21 -10.94
CA GLU A 17 -7.61 8.91 -10.41
C GLU A 17 -7.75 7.47 -9.93
N THR A 18 -7.08 6.52 -10.59
CA THR A 18 -7.10 5.12 -10.17
C THR A 18 -6.25 4.92 -8.90
N ALA A 19 -5.10 5.59 -8.77
CA ALA A 19 -4.29 5.58 -7.56
C ALA A 19 -5.05 6.16 -6.35
N ARG A 20 -5.81 7.25 -6.54
CA ARG A 20 -6.69 7.80 -5.51
C ARG A 20 -7.73 6.78 -5.04
N LYS A 21 -8.37 6.05 -5.96
CA LYS A 21 -9.32 4.98 -5.61
C LYS A 21 -8.67 3.83 -4.83
N VAL A 22 -7.44 3.46 -5.19
CA VAL A 22 -6.65 2.48 -4.42
C VAL A 22 -6.45 2.96 -2.99
N PHE A 23 -6.01 4.21 -2.80
CA PHE A 23 -5.84 4.81 -1.48
C PHE A 23 -7.15 4.91 -0.69
N GLU A 24 -8.25 5.29 -1.34
CA GLU A 24 -9.58 5.39 -0.75
C GLU A 24 -10.08 4.03 -0.25
N VAL A 25 -9.96 2.98 -1.07
CA VAL A 25 -10.34 1.62 -0.67
C VAL A 25 -9.51 1.17 0.52
N ALA A 26 -8.18 1.31 0.45
CA ALA A 26 -7.31 0.94 1.56
C ALA A 26 -7.67 1.69 2.85
N SER A 27 -7.85 3.02 2.77
CA SER A 27 -8.22 3.86 3.91
C SER A 27 -9.56 3.44 4.50
N LYS A 28 -10.57 3.18 3.66
CA LYS A 28 -11.88 2.69 4.11
C LYS A 28 -11.76 1.36 4.84
N ARG A 29 -10.97 0.40 4.33
CA ARG A 29 -10.82 -0.91 4.97
C ARG A 29 -10.03 -0.87 6.27
N LEU A 30 -9.04 0.02 6.36
CA LEU A 30 -8.32 0.28 7.60
C LEU A 30 -9.29 0.81 8.68
N LEU A 31 -10.16 1.76 8.33
CA LEU A 31 -11.17 2.29 9.26
C LEU A 31 -12.18 1.22 9.70
N GLU A 32 -12.68 0.41 8.76
CA GLU A 32 -13.62 -0.69 9.07
C GLU A 32 -13.03 -1.74 10.02
N ARG A 33 -11.69 -1.85 10.08
CA ARG A 33 -10.96 -2.85 10.91
C ARG A 33 -10.12 -2.20 12.01
N GLU A 34 -10.29 -0.90 12.26
CA GLU A 34 -9.40 -0.08 13.09
C GLU A 34 -9.21 -0.67 14.49
N GLN A 35 -10.30 -1.02 15.17
CA GLN A 35 -10.23 -1.55 16.53
C GLN A 35 -9.44 -2.86 16.61
N LYS A 36 -9.58 -3.74 15.61
CA LYS A 36 -8.85 -5.01 15.53
C LYS A 36 -7.36 -4.75 15.24
N LEU A 37 -7.07 -3.85 14.30
CA LEU A 37 -5.70 -3.46 13.97
C LEU A 37 -5.00 -2.79 15.14
N ILE A 38 -5.66 -1.92 15.91
CA ILE A 38 -5.10 -1.30 17.12
C ILE A 38 -4.76 -2.37 18.18
N THR A 39 -5.65 -3.34 18.39
CA THR A 39 -5.40 -4.42 19.36
C THR A 39 -4.19 -5.25 18.94
N LEU A 40 -4.13 -5.66 17.68
CA LEU A 40 -3.00 -6.42 17.13
C LEU A 40 -1.71 -5.59 17.16
N GLU A 41 -1.74 -4.33 16.74
CA GLU A 41 -0.60 -3.41 16.76
C GLU A 41 -0.02 -3.23 18.17
N LYS A 42 -0.88 -3.11 19.20
CA LYS A 42 -0.42 -3.05 20.61
C LYS A 42 0.19 -4.35 21.10
N ALA A 43 -0.27 -5.48 20.56
CA ALA A 43 0.21 -6.81 20.91
C ALA A 43 1.49 -7.19 20.16
N ILE A 44 1.81 -6.51 19.04
CA ILE A 44 3.11 -6.55 18.37
C ILE A 44 4.15 -5.83 19.25
N ASN A 45 4.53 -6.49 20.35
CA ASN A 45 5.62 -6.11 21.26
C ASN A 45 6.86 -7.00 20.95
N PRO A 46 8.11 -6.54 21.12
CA PRO A 46 9.32 -7.18 20.59
C PRO A 46 9.72 -8.57 21.12
N LEU A 47 8.87 -9.24 21.92
CA LEU A 47 9.23 -10.47 22.66
C LEU A 47 8.34 -11.68 22.35
N LEU A 48 7.88 -11.82 21.09
CA LEU A 48 7.33 -13.06 20.50
C LEU A 48 5.88 -13.42 20.87
N ASP A 49 4.91 -12.80 20.18
CA ASP A 49 3.72 -13.57 19.77
C ASP A 49 3.55 -13.44 18.25
N ASP A 50 4.10 -14.42 17.52
CA ASP A 50 4.02 -14.49 16.06
C ASP A 50 2.56 -14.51 15.57
N ASN A 51 1.59 -14.92 16.41
CA ASN A 51 0.19 -15.01 16.01
C ASN A 51 -0.44 -13.64 15.76
N ASP A 52 -0.11 -12.63 16.56
CA ASP A 52 -0.65 -11.28 16.39
C ASP A 52 -0.06 -10.61 15.15
N LEU A 53 1.23 -10.83 14.90
CA LEU A 53 1.90 -10.33 13.69
C LEU A 53 1.35 -11.01 12.42
N ILE A 54 1.11 -12.32 12.47
CA ILE A 54 0.45 -13.06 11.39
C ILE A 54 -0.98 -12.54 11.18
N GLY A 55 -1.74 -12.33 12.27
CA GLY A 55 -3.10 -11.80 12.21
C GLY A 55 -3.15 -10.38 11.63
N PHE A 56 -2.19 -9.53 12.00
CA PHE A 56 -2.04 -8.18 11.45
C PHE A 56 -1.71 -8.22 9.96
N SER A 57 -0.71 -9.04 9.58
CA SER A 57 -0.27 -9.22 8.20
C SER A 57 -1.39 -9.79 7.33
N PHE A 58 -2.18 -10.72 7.86
CA PHE A 58 -3.34 -11.28 7.16
C PHE A 58 -4.36 -10.19 6.80
N ILE A 59 -4.71 -9.32 7.76
CA ILE A 59 -5.65 -8.22 7.51
C ILE A 59 -5.09 -7.25 6.45
N LEU A 60 -3.82 -6.87 6.54
CA LEU A 60 -3.22 -5.99 5.55
C LEU A 60 -3.21 -6.62 4.15
N ASN A 61 -2.96 -7.93 4.07
CA ASN A 61 -3.00 -8.65 2.79
C ASN A 61 -4.40 -8.65 2.19
N GLU A 62 -5.47 -8.87 2.98
CA GLU A 62 -6.85 -8.74 2.48
C GLU A 62 -7.09 -7.37 1.83
N ILE A 63 -6.64 -6.29 2.48
CA ILE A 63 -6.77 -4.93 1.96
C ILE A 63 -6.03 -4.76 0.63
N ILE A 64 -4.81 -5.31 0.50
CA ILE A 64 -4.06 -5.28 -0.77
C ILE A 64 -4.78 -6.07 -1.86
N GLN A 65 -5.36 -7.24 -1.57
CA GLN A 65 -6.14 -7.99 -2.56
C GLN A 65 -7.38 -7.22 -3.00
N GLU A 66 -8.09 -6.56 -2.09
CA GLU A 66 -9.22 -5.69 -2.43
C GLU A 66 -8.78 -4.52 -3.34
N CYS A 67 -7.61 -3.92 -3.09
CA CYS A 67 -7.03 -2.88 -3.94
C CYS A 67 -6.68 -3.40 -5.34
N LYS A 68 -6.10 -4.60 -5.45
CA LYS A 68 -5.76 -5.23 -6.74
C LYS A 68 -6.99 -5.63 -7.56
N ASN A 69 -8.13 -5.82 -6.91
CA ASN A 69 -9.41 -6.10 -7.57
C ASN A 69 -10.10 -4.85 -8.13
N LEU A 70 -9.59 -3.64 -7.86
CA LEU A 70 -10.14 -2.42 -8.44
C LEU A 70 -9.98 -2.40 -9.97
N PRO A 71 -10.99 -1.96 -10.73
CA PRO A 71 -10.86 -1.77 -12.17
C PRO A 71 -9.69 -0.85 -12.51
N LYS A 72 -8.88 -1.25 -13.51
CA LYS A 72 -7.71 -0.51 -14.01
C LYS A 72 -6.53 -0.40 -13.03
N SER A 73 -6.56 -1.09 -11.89
CA SER A 73 -5.47 -1.08 -10.90
C SER A 73 -4.20 -1.81 -11.35
N VAL A 74 -4.25 -2.56 -12.47
CA VAL A 74 -3.13 -3.39 -12.98
C VAL A 74 -1.82 -2.61 -13.12
N ALA A 75 -1.87 -1.32 -13.44
CA ALA A 75 -0.68 -0.46 -13.53
C ALA A 75 0.11 -0.36 -12.20
N PHE A 76 -0.53 -0.67 -11.07
CA PHE A 76 0.04 -0.61 -9.73
C PHE A 76 0.33 -1.99 -9.13
N HIS A 77 0.12 -3.08 -9.87
CA HIS A 77 0.32 -4.44 -9.34
C HIS A 77 1.79 -4.81 -9.21
N THR A 78 2.66 -4.12 -9.96
CA THR A 78 4.11 -4.37 -9.99
C THR A 78 4.86 -3.06 -10.12
N LYS A 79 6.14 -3.06 -9.73
CA LYS A 79 7.07 -1.94 -9.93
C LYS A 79 7.01 -1.40 -11.36
N VAL A 80 7.09 -0.08 -11.48
CA VAL A 80 7.14 0.60 -12.79
C VAL A 80 8.40 0.15 -13.55
N ASP A 81 8.23 -0.30 -14.79
CA ASP A 81 9.35 -0.71 -15.63
C ASP A 81 10.11 0.53 -16.14
N ALA A 82 11.34 0.73 -15.64
CA ALA A 82 12.21 1.86 -16.00
C ALA A 82 12.50 1.96 -17.50
N LYS A 83 12.46 0.85 -18.24
CA LYS A 83 12.68 0.83 -19.70
C LYS A 83 11.46 1.36 -20.44
N LYS A 84 10.26 1.10 -19.92
CA LYS A 84 8.98 1.51 -20.53
C LYS A 84 8.54 2.91 -20.11
N VAL A 85 8.95 3.34 -18.91
CA VAL A 85 8.63 4.65 -18.35
C VAL A 85 9.93 5.40 -18.04
N PRO A 86 10.58 5.98 -19.07
CA PRO A 86 11.80 6.74 -18.88
C PRO A 86 11.62 7.85 -17.84
N LEU A 87 12.66 8.14 -17.06
CA LEU A 87 12.70 9.20 -16.04
C LEU A 87 11.84 8.97 -14.80
N TYR A 88 11.03 7.91 -14.72
CA TYR A 88 10.20 7.64 -13.53
C TYR A 88 11.03 7.65 -12.24
N TYR A 89 12.07 6.83 -12.17
CA TYR A 89 12.98 6.75 -11.02
C TYR A 89 13.91 7.97 -10.84
N LYS A 90 13.93 8.91 -11.79
CA LYS A 90 14.60 10.21 -11.60
C LYS A 90 13.69 11.24 -10.94
N LYS A 91 12.38 11.12 -11.14
CA LYS A 91 11.36 12.04 -10.65
C LYS A 91 10.71 11.56 -9.34
N ILE A 92 10.66 10.25 -9.15
CA ILE A 92 10.02 9.61 -8.01
C ILE A 92 11.09 9.10 -7.04
N GLU A 93 11.12 9.70 -5.84
CA GLU A 93 12.10 9.41 -4.80
C GLU A 93 11.81 8.11 -4.03
N ARG A 94 10.52 7.79 -3.83
CA ARG A 94 10.07 6.61 -3.07
C ARG A 94 9.06 5.79 -3.88
N PRO A 95 9.49 5.07 -4.93
CA PRO A 95 8.61 4.21 -5.71
C PRO A 95 7.85 3.21 -4.83
N MET A 96 6.56 3.00 -5.10
CA MET A 96 5.76 2.00 -4.40
C MET A 96 4.68 1.44 -5.31
N ASP A 97 4.40 0.15 -5.15
CA ASP A 97 3.37 -0.61 -5.89
C ASP A 97 2.77 -1.69 -4.97
N LEU A 98 1.58 -2.18 -5.33
CA LEU A 98 0.83 -3.17 -4.54
C LEU A 98 1.57 -4.50 -4.42
N GLY A 99 2.41 -4.87 -5.40
CA GLY A 99 3.22 -6.09 -5.34
C GLY A 99 4.36 -5.95 -4.32
N THR A 100 5.04 -4.81 -4.30
CA THR A 100 6.04 -4.50 -3.26
C THR A 100 5.40 -4.48 -1.88
N MET A 101 4.22 -3.85 -1.72
CA MET A 101 3.50 -3.87 -0.44
C MET A 101 3.09 -5.28 -0.01
N GLU A 102 2.64 -6.14 -0.94
CA GLU A 102 2.32 -7.54 -0.66
C GLU A 102 3.56 -8.30 -0.15
N GLN A 103 4.74 -8.05 -0.74
CA GLN A 103 5.99 -8.63 -0.28
C GLN A 103 6.38 -8.13 1.12
N ASN A 104 6.27 -6.83 1.38
CA ASN A 104 6.52 -6.24 2.69
C ASN A 104 5.61 -6.86 3.77
N ILE A 105 4.35 -7.16 3.45
CA ILE A 105 3.43 -7.85 4.37
C ILE A 105 3.92 -9.28 4.67
N LYS A 106 4.35 -10.03 3.66
CA LYS A 106 4.87 -11.40 3.84
C LYS A 106 6.15 -11.44 4.68
N GLU A 107 6.95 -10.39 4.60
CA GLU A 107 8.17 -10.22 5.40
C GLU A 107 7.90 -9.59 6.77
N HIS A 108 6.62 -9.39 7.13
CA HIS A 108 6.19 -8.77 8.39
C HIS A 108 6.79 -7.38 8.63
N TYR A 109 7.08 -6.64 7.56
CA TYR A 109 7.68 -5.32 7.61
C TYR A 109 6.75 -4.28 8.26
N TYR A 110 5.44 -4.40 8.03
CA TYR A 110 4.46 -3.49 8.63
C TYR A 110 4.07 -4.00 10.02
N THR A 111 4.51 -3.29 11.05
CA THR A 111 4.17 -3.55 12.45
C THR A 111 3.13 -2.59 13.01
N ASN A 112 2.72 -1.60 12.20
CA ASN A 112 1.71 -0.61 12.57
C ASN A 112 0.98 -0.09 11.31
N VAL A 113 -0.25 0.38 11.49
CA VAL A 113 -1.09 0.87 10.39
C VAL A 113 -0.48 2.09 9.71
N ALA A 114 0.22 2.94 10.47
CA ALA A 114 0.83 4.17 9.95
C ALA A 114 1.89 3.88 8.87
N SER A 115 2.70 2.84 9.05
CA SER A 115 3.72 2.42 8.09
C SER A 115 3.11 1.90 6.78
N PHE A 116 2.10 1.04 6.86
CA PHE A 116 1.32 0.57 5.71
C PHE A 116 0.64 1.75 4.99
N ARG A 117 0.01 2.66 5.74
CA ARG A 117 -0.68 3.83 5.19
C ARG A 117 0.28 4.78 4.45
N LYS A 118 1.50 4.93 4.96
CA LYS A 118 2.52 5.76 4.30
C LYS A 118 2.87 5.21 2.92
N ASP A 119 2.97 3.90 2.78
CA ASP A 119 3.35 3.26 1.51
C ASP A 119 2.17 3.19 0.53
N ILE A 120 0.94 2.94 0.99
CA ILE A 120 -0.23 2.99 0.09
C ILE A 120 -0.47 4.40 -0.48
N GLU A 121 -0.14 5.46 0.28
CA GLU A 121 -0.18 6.85 -0.23
C GLU A 121 0.87 7.10 -1.32
N GLN A 122 1.96 6.32 -1.38
CA GLN A 122 2.99 6.45 -2.43
C GLN A 122 2.66 5.66 -3.71
N VAL A 123 1.59 4.87 -3.77
CA VAL A 123 1.32 4.03 -4.95
C VAL A 123 1.17 4.88 -6.20
N GLY A 124 1.97 4.61 -7.23
CA GLY A 124 1.92 5.39 -8.47
C GLY A 124 2.93 5.05 -9.53
#